data_AF-A0A388LAJ2-F1
#
_entry.id   AF-A0A388LAJ2-F1
#
_cell.length_a   1.000
_cell.length_b   1.000
_cell.length_c   1.000
_cell.angle_alpha   90.00
_cell.angle_beta   90.00
_cell.angle_gamma   90.00
#
_symmetry.space_group_name_H-M   'P 1'
#
loop_
_entity.id
_entity.type
_entity.pdbx_description
1 polymer ?
#
loop_
_entity_poly.entity_id
_entity_poly.type
_entity_poly.pdbx_seq_one_letter_code
_entity_poly.pdbx_strand_id
1 'polypeptide(L)'
;MVGVSQKISGQERARLKSIAKRIRPAGFSLIVRTEACDHGEDELEKDVVKLMETWREILVEAATAAAAAAVTSTNAILPTILHRAMGPTVAVVRDMFTDKVERMVVDSESSYQEVRREIMPRQQQCHVSNSATSAVPHQQQCHVSNMSGPALGMPGQLANESLANYKQRFQTQLALIEAEEQRQLAAEAAHLQAEAAATAEKQRLQAEADADAKARRKEA
;
A
#
# COMPACT_ATOMS: atom_id res chain seq x y z
N MET A 1 -13.01 -7.02 -15.42
CA MET A 1 -12.16 -8.14 -15.90
C MET A 1 -12.24 -9.30 -14.90
N VAL A 2 -12.14 -10.57 -15.32
CA VAL A 2 -12.06 -11.74 -14.41
C VAL A 2 -10.85 -12.58 -14.79
N GLY A 3 -9.92 -12.74 -13.86
CA GLY A 3 -8.77 -13.63 -13.96
C GLY A 3 -8.96 -14.89 -13.14
N VAL A 4 -8.36 -16.00 -13.57
CA VAL A 4 -8.28 -17.24 -12.79
C VAL A 4 -6.82 -17.66 -12.77
N SER A 5 -6.33 -18.11 -11.61
CA SER A 5 -4.96 -18.55 -11.40
C SER A 5 -4.50 -19.54 -12.48
N GLN A 6 -3.25 -19.37 -12.94
CA GLN A 6 -2.67 -20.22 -13.97
C GLN A 6 -2.52 -21.68 -13.53
N LYS A 7 -2.42 -21.92 -12.22
CA LYS A 7 -2.33 -23.26 -11.62
C LYS A 7 -3.65 -24.05 -11.71
N ILE A 8 -4.79 -23.38 -11.97
CA ILE A 8 -6.10 -24.01 -12.13
C ILE A 8 -6.35 -24.24 -13.63
N SER A 9 -6.64 -25.48 -13.99
CA SER A 9 -6.82 -25.92 -15.38
C SER A 9 -8.10 -26.73 -15.57
N GLY A 10 -8.42 -27.04 -16.83
CA GLY A 10 -9.55 -27.90 -17.19
C GLY A 10 -10.93 -27.32 -16.86
N GLN A 11 -11.85 -28.21 -16.51
CA GLN A 11 -13.26 -27.89 -16.24
C GLN A 11 -13.42 -26.97 -15.03
N GLU A 12 -12.57 -27.12 -14.01
CA GLU A 12 -12.64 -26.31 -12.80
C GLU A 12 -12.36 -24.83 -13.08
N ARG A 13 -11.39 -24.56 -13.95
CA ARG A 13 -11.10 -23.20 -14.39
C ARG A 13 -12.32 -22.57 -15.07
N ALA A 14 -13.04 -23.32 -15.89
CA ALA A 14 -14.24 -22.85 -16.57
C ALA A 14 -15.39 -22.61 -15.57
N ARG A 15 -15.59 -23.52 -14.62
CA ARG A 15 -16.58 -23.40 -13.54
C ARG A 15 -16.36 -22.12 -12.73
N LEU A 16 -15.16 -21.96 -12.17
CA LEU A 16 -14.79 -20.80 -11.35
C LEU A 16 -14.84 -19.49 -12.13
N LYS A 17 -14.45 -19.49 -13.41
CA LYS A 17 -14.57 -18.31 -14.27
C LYS A 17 -16.03 -17.91 -14.50
N SER A 18 -16.96 -18.86 -14.58
CA SER A 18 -18.39 -18.58 -14.72
C SER A 18 -18.96 -17.98 -13.44
N ILE A 19 -18.67 -18.60 -12.30
CA ILE A 19 -19.09 -18.11 -10.97
C ILE A 19 -18.54 -16.70 -10.73
N ALA A 20 -17.23 -16.51 -10.89
CA ALA A 20 -16.57 -15.22 -10.68
C ALA A 20 -17.06 -14.10 -11.61
N LYS A 21 -17.69 -14.41 -12.75
CA LYS A 21 -18.35 -13.40 -13.59
C LYS A 21 -19.68 -12.94 -13.00
N ARG A 22 -20.41 -13.83 -12.35
CA ARG A 22 -21.73 -13.56 -11.76
C ARG A 22 -21.62 -12.78 -10.46
N ILE A 23 -20.73 -13.19 -9.56
CA ILE A 23 -20.52 -12.55 -8.26
C ILE A 23 -19.68 -11.26 -8.32
N ARG A 24 -19.27 -10.81 -9.52
CA ARG A 24 -18.37 -9.67 -9.69
C ARG A 24 -19.08 -8.34 -9.36
N PRO A 25 -18.56 -7.55 -8.42
CA PRO A 25 -19.06 -6.20 -8.18
C PRO A 25 -18.84 -5.28 -9.39
N ALA A 26 -19.79 -4.38 -9.65
CA ALA A 26 -19.68 -3.39 -10.73
C ALA A 26 -18.49 -2.45 -10.50
N GLY A 27 -17.70 -2.19 -11.53
CA GLY A 27 -16.50 -1.35 -11.44
C GLY A 27 -15.23 -2.08 -10.94
N PHE A 28 -15.34 -3.34 -10.52
CA PHE A 28 -14.19 -4.11 -10.00
C PHE A 28 -13.76 -5.22 -10.95
N SER A 29 -12.51 -5.66 -10.79
CA SER A 29 -11.99 -6.89 -11.36
C SER A 29 -11.76 -7.93 -10.26
N LEU A 30 -12.03 -9.19 -10.55
CA LEU A 30 -11.77 -10.31 -9.63
C LEU A 30 -10.68 -11.21 -10.18
N ILE A 31 -9.81 -11.70 -9.30
CA ILE A 31 -8.80 -12.72 -9.59
C ILE A 31 -9.06 -13.91 -8.68
N VAL A 32 -9.46 -15.03 -9.27
CA VAL A 32 -9.69 -16.29 -8.55
C VAL A 32 -8.34 -16.96 -8.28
N ARG A 33 -8.00 -17.13 -7.01
CA ARG A 33 -6.76 -17.77 -6.58
C ARG A 33 -6.92 -19.30 -6.47
N THR A 34 -5.80 -20.01 -6.34
CA THR A 34 -5.76 -21.49 -6.18
C THR A 34 -6.60 -22.00 -5.01
N GLU A 35 -6.71 -21.20 -3.96
CA GLU A 35 -7.43 -21.49 -2.73
C GLU A 35 -8.95 -21.57 -2.96
N ALA A 36 -9.46 -21.03 -4.07
CA ALA A 36 -10.86 -21.11 -4.47
C ALA A 36 -11.23 -22.42 -5.19
N CYS A 37 -10.26 -23.29 -5.47
CA CYS A 37 -10.54 -24.63 -6.02
C CYS A 37 -11.50 -25.37 -5.09
N ASP A 38 -12.44 -26.12 -5.68
CA ASP A 38 -13.41 -26.96 -4.98
C ASP A 38 -14.44 -26.23 -4.10
N HIS A 39 -14.36 -24.89 -4.01
CA HIS A 39 -15.32 -24.08 -3.26
C HIS A 39 -16.59 -23.76 -4.06
N GLY A 40 -17.70 -23.71 -3.35
CA GLY A 40 -19.02 -23.40 -3.89
C GLY A 40 -19.20 -21.92 -4.21
N GLU A 41 -20.24 -21.59 -4.98
CA GLU A 41 -20.54 -20.18 -5.29
C GLU A 41 -20.89 -19.36 -4.06
N ASP A 42 -21.70 -19.88 -3.15
CA ASP A 42 -22.12 -19.18 -1.93
C ASP A 42 -20.92 -18.80 -1.05
N GLU A 43 -19.88 -19.64 -1.01
CA GLU A 43 -18.66 -19.38 -0.26
C GLU A 43 -17.84 -18.27 -0.91
N LEU A 44 -17.72 -18.30 -2.25
CA LEU A 44 -17.04 -17.26 -3.01
C LEU A 44 -17.78 -15.92 -2.94
N GLU A 45 -19.11 -15.94 -2.95
CA GLU A 45 -19.93 -14.74 -2.77
C GLU A 45 -19.71 -14.13 -1.38
N LYS A 46 -19.73 -14.94 -0.32
CA LYS A 46 -19.40 -14.48 1.04
C LYS A 46 -18.00 -13.87 1.13
N ASP A 47 -17.01 -14.48 0.48
CA ASP A 47 -15.64 -13.95 0.45
C ASP A 47 -15.58 -12.59 -0.28
N VAL A 48 -16.28 -12.45 -1.41
CA VAL A 48 -16.39 -11.16 -2.13
C VAL A 48 -17.10 -10.10 -1.28
N VAL A 49 -18.18 -10.46 -0.58
CA VAL A 49 -18.89 -9.54 0.32
C VAL A 49 -17.96 -9.04 1.42
N LYS A 50 -17.21 -9.94 2.07
CA LYS A 50 -16.24 -9.58 3.10
C LYS A 50 -15.16 -8.63 2.55
N LEU A 51 -14.65 -8.87 1.34
CA LEU A 51 -13.69 -7.97 0.68
C LEU A 51 -14.28 -6.58 0.42
N MET A 52 -15.55 -6.49 0.03
CA MET A 52 -16.24 -5.22 -0.21
C MET A 52 -16.51 -4.45 1.09
N GLU A 53 -16.77 -5.15 2.20
CA GLU A 53 -16.89 -4.56 3.53
C GLU A 53 -15.56 -3.94 3.96
N THR A 54 -14.46 -4.70 3.89
CA THR A 54 -13.12 -4.16 4.18
C THR A 54 -12.77 -2.97 3.29
N TRP A 55 -13.09 -3.03 1.99
CA TRP A 55 -12.88 -1.89 1.10
C TRP A 55 -13.68 -0.65 1.53
N ARG A 56 -14.93 -0.83 1.97
CA ARG A 56 -15.75 0.27 2.51
C ARG A 56 -15.15 0.87 3.77
N GLU A 57 -14.69 0.05 4.70
CA GLU A 57 -14.03 0.51 5.92
C GLU A 57 -12.80 1.38 5.60
N ILE A 58 -11.97 0.94 4.64
CA ILE A 58 -10.81 1.70 4.16
C ILE A 58 -11.22 3.06 3.59
N LEU A 59 -12.30 3.12 2.80
CA LEU A 59 -12.79 4.38 2.24
C LEU A 59 -13.30 5.34 3.31
N VAL A 60 -13.99 4.81 4.33
CA VAL A 60 -14.44 5.62 5.48
C VAL A 60 -13.23 6.19 6.22
N GLU A 61 -12.24 5.35 6.52
CA GLU A 61 -11.01 5.79 7.22
C GLU A 61 -10.19 6.78 6.37
N ALA A 62 -10.17 6.61 5.05
CA ALA A 62 -9.52 7.54 4.14
C ALA A 62 -10.21 8.92 4.17
N ALA A 63 -11.54 8.94 4.17
CA ALA A 63 -12.32 10.16 4.22
C ALA A 63 -12.17 10.88 5.56
N THR A 64 -12.18 10.16 6.69
CA THR A 64 -11.96 10.74 8.03
C THR A 64 -10.56 11.32 8.16
N ALA A 65 -9.54 10.61 7.69
CA ALA A 65 -8.16 11.10 7.67
C ALA A 65 -8.01 12.37 6.81
N ALA A 66 -8.65 12.40 5.63
CA ALA A 66 -8.64 13.58 4.75
C ALA A 66 -9.34 14.79 5.40
N ALA A 67 -10.47 14.57 6.08
CA ALA A 67 -11.17 15.63 6.81
C ALA A 67 -10.34 16.18 7.98
N ALA A 68 -9.66 15.31 8.75
CA ALA A 68 -8.78 15.72 9.83
C ALA A 68 -7.56 16.52 9.34
N ALA A 69 -7.03 16.16 8.18
CA ALA A 69 -5.96 16.90 7.51
C ALA A 69 -6.42 18.29 7.05
N ALA A 70 -7.65 18.42 6.54
CA ALA A 70 -8.21 19.71 6.10
C ALA A 70 -8.47 20.70 7.25
N VAL A 71 -8.72 20.21 8.48
CA VAL A 71 -8.93 21.04 9.68
C VAL A 71 -7.61 21.53 10.27
N THR A 72 -6.51 20.80 10.04
CA THR A 72 -5.20 21.12 10.61
C THR A 72 -4.43 22.00 9.62
N SER A 73 -4.58 23.33 9.74
CA SER A 73 -3.85 24.34 8.93
C SER A 73 -2.36 24.46 9.29
N THR A 74 -1.72 23.34 9.62
CA THR A 74 -0.32 23.25 10.03
C THR A 74 0.36 22.29 9.06
N ASN A 75 1.52 22.68 8.53
CA ASN A 75 2.36 22.00 7.53
C ASN A 75 2.81 20.55 7.85
N ALA A 76 2.18 19.86 8.79
CA ALA A 76 2.48 18.49 9.18
C ALA A 76 1.27 17.59 8.90
N ILE A 77 1.04 17.24 7.64
CA ILE A 77 0.13 16.15 7.27
C ILE A 77 0.81 14.85 7.70
N LEU A 78 0.45 14.34 8.87
CA LEU A 78 0.97 13.06 9.35
C LEU A 78 0.30 11.93 8.54
N PRO A 79 1.08 11.05 7.88
CA PRO A 79 0.51 9.92 7.16
C PRO A 79 -0.18 8.95 8.14
N THR A 80 -1.45 8.66 7.88
CA THR A 80 -2.26 7.74 8.70
C THR A 80 -2.37 6.38 8.03
N ILE A 81 -2.24 5.32 8.83
CA ILE A 81 -2.45 3.94 8.37
C ILE A 81 -3.95 3.70 8.23
N LEU A 82 -4.42 3.45 7.01
CA LEU A 82 -5.84 3.18 6.73
C LEU A 82 -6.22 1.70 6.90
N HIS A 83 -5.28 0.80 6.64
CA HIS A 83 -5.49 -0.63 6.76
C HIS A 83 -4.19 -1.33 7.10
N ARG A 84 -4.26 -2.29 8.02
CA ARG A 84 -3.16 -3.17 8.34
C ARG A 84 -3.46 -4.56 7.78
N ALA A 85 -2.65 -5.00 6.82
CA ALA A 85 -2.68 -6.38 6.37
C ALA A 85 -2.34 -7.34 7.52
N MET A 86 -2.63 -8.63 7.32
CA MET A 86 -2.34 -9.69 8.29
C MET A 86 -0.90 -9.57 8.83
N GLY A 87 -0.71 -9.77 10.13
CA GLY A 87 0.62 -9.74 10.73
C GLY A 87 1.56 -10.79 10.10
N PRO A 88 2.88 -10.56 10.16
CA PRO A 88 3.87 -11.45 9.56
C PRO A 88 3.74 -12.88 10.07
N THR A 89 3.37 -13.06 11.33
CA THR A 89 3.11 -14.38 11.93
C THR A 89 2.02 -15.13 11.18
N VAL A 90 0.88 -14.49 10.94
CA VAL A 90 -0.25 -15.12 10.25
C VAL A 90 0.07 -15.39 8.78
N ALA A 91 0.82 -14.50 8.13
CA ALA A 91 1.27 -14.70 6.76
C ALA A 91 2.20 -15.93 6.63
N VAL A 92 3.21 -16.03 7.52
CA VAL A 92 4.11 -17.19 7.56
C VAL A 92 3.35 -18.46 7.84
N VAL A 93 2.43 -18.44 8.83
CA VAL A 93 1.64 -19.62 9.13
C VAL A 93 0.79 -20.00 7.93
N ARG A 94 0.05 -19.08 7.29
CA ARG A 94 -0.74 -19.37 6.08
C ARG A 94 0.09 -19.97 4.95
N ASP A 95 1.31 -19.48 4.74
CA ASP A 95 2.13 -19.86 3.59
C ASP A 95 2.94 -21.15 3.86
N MET A 96 3.30 -21.43 5.11
CA MET A 96 4.07 -22.62 5.50
C MET A 96 3.21 -23.76 6.07
N PHE A 97 1.98 -23.48 6.52
CA PHE A 97 1.05 -24.52 6.92
C PHE A 97 0.60 -25.31 5.71
N THR A 98 0.99 -26.58 5.74
CA THR A 98 0.54 -27.62 4.81
C THR A 98 0.08 -28.80 5.63
N ASP A 99 -0.59 -29.78 5.00
CA ASP A 99 -1.08 -31.00 5.67
C ASP A 99 0.02 -31.84 6.35
N LYS A 100 1.29 -31.47 6.15
CA LYS A 100 2.46 -32.10 6.75
C LYS A 100 2.82 -31.54 8.13
N VAL A 101 2.14 -30.49 8.60
CA VAL A 101 2.42 -29.86 9.89
C VAL A 101 1.48 -30.40 10.97
N GLU A 102 2.00 -31.22 11.88
CA GLU A 102 1.22 -31.89 12.93
C GLU A 102 0.94 -31.02 14.18
N ARG A 103 1.88 -30.12 14.53
CA ARG A 103 1.77 -29.26 15.72
C ARG A 103 2.38 -27.88 15.48
N MET A 104 1.70 -26.84 15.98
CA MET A 104 2.23 -25.47 16.04
C MET A 104 2.22 -24.97 17.49
N VAL A 105 3.40 -24.49 17.92
CA VAL A 105 3.63 -23.96 19.26
C VAL A 105 3.88 -22.47 19.12
N VAL A 106 3.10 -21.65 19.84
CA VAL A 106 3.22 -20.19 19.81
C VAL A 106 3.55 -19.70 21.21
N ASP A 107 4.72 -19.09 21.37
CA ASP A 107 5.26 -18.67 22.66
C ASP A 107 4.69 -17.33 23.15
N SER A 108 3.98 -16.61 22.29
CA SER A 108 3.41 -15.29 22.58
C SER A 108 1.89 -15.35 22.55
N GLU A 109 1.26 -14.95 23.66
CA GLU A 109 -0.20 -14.88 23.77
C GLU A 109 -0.83 -14.03 22.66
N SER A 110 -0.25 -12.86 22.36
CA SER A 110 -0.78 -11.97 21.32
C SER A 110 -0.72 -12.62 19.94
N SER A 111 0.40 -13.30 19.63
CA SER A 111 0.57 -14.03 18.36
C SER A 111 -0.34 -15.26 18.29
N TYR A 112 -0.57 -15.95 19.41
CA TYR A 112 -1.47 -17.09 19.49
C TYR A 112 -2.92 -16.67 19.21
N GLN A 113 -3.36 -15.55 19.81
CA GLN A 113 -4.70 -15.01 19.56
C GLN A 113 -4.87 -14.51 18.12
N GLU A 114 -3.82 -13.93 17.53
CA GLU A 114 -3.83 -13.50 16.13
C GLU A 114 -3.97 -14.70 15.18
N VAL A 115 -3.13 -15.72 15.34
CA VAL A 115 -3.18 -16.97 14.59
C VAL A 115 -4.51 -17.69 14.78
N ARG A 116 -5.03 -17.72 16.02
CA ARG A 116 -6.29 -18.37 16.33
C ARG A 116 -7.48 -17.70 15.63
N ARG A 117 -7.53 -16.36 15.63
CA ARG A 117 -8.59 -15.58 15.00
C ARG A 117 -8.60 -15.76 13.49
N GLU A 118 -7.42 -15.73 12.88
CA GLU A 118 -7.29 -15.65 11.42
C GLU A 118 -7.22 -17.03 10.73
N ILE A 119 -6.69 -18.07 11.39
CA ILE A 119 -6.34 -19.34 10.75
C ILE A 119 -7.23 -20.50 11.18
N MET A 120 -7.63 -20.58 12.46
CA MET A 120 -8.47 -21.69 12.94
C MET A 120 -9.83 -21.84 12.24
N PRO A 121 -10.50 -20.78 11.71
CA PRO A 121 -11.73 -20.98 10.93
C PRO A 121 -11.53 -21.81 9.66
N ARG A 122 -10.29 -21.93 9.15
CA ARG A 122 -9.97 -22.54 7.85
C ARG A 122 -9.22 -23.88 7.94
N GLN A 123 -8.70 -24.25 9.12
CA GLN A 123 -7.79 -25.39 9.30
C GLN A 123 -8.19 -26.22 10.54
N GLN A 124 -8.89 -27.35 10.35
CA GLN A 124 -9.43 -28.18 11.44
C GLN A 124 -8.46 -29.26 11.96
N GLN A 125 -7.24 -29.39 11.40
CA GLN A 125 -6.40 -30.58 11.58
C GLN A 125 -5.12 -30.39 12.40
N CYS A 126 -4.86 -29.22 12.99
CA CYS A 126 -3.66 -28.99 13.79
C CYS A 126 -3.97 -28.67 15.26
N HIS A 127 -3.19 -29.26 16.16
CA HIS A 127 -3.14 -28.84 17.56
C HIS A 127 -2.27 -27.58 17.66
N VAL A 128 -2.91 -26.43 17.83
CA VAL A 128 -2.24 -25.18 18.17
C VAL A 128 -2.22 -25.03 19.69
N SER A 129 -1.04 -24.95 20.28
CA SER A 129 -0.86 -24.81 21.72
C SER A 129 -0.11 -23.53 22.05
N ASN A 130 -0.59 -22.82 23.08
CA ASN A 130 0.10 -21.68 23.65
C ASN A 130 1.10 -22.15 24.70
N SER A 131 2.36 -21.76 24.54
CA SER A 131 3.48 -22.09 25.42
C SER A 131 3.92 -20.92 26.30
N ALA A 132 3.18 -19.79 26.31
CA ALA A 132 3.50 -18.60 27.09
C ALA A 132 3.64 -18.83 28.61
N THR A 133 3.23 -19.99 29.13
CA THR A 133 3.42 -20.42 30.53
C THR A 133 4.70 -21.23 30.80
N SER A 134 5.49 -21.54 29.77
CA SER A 134 6.77 -22.24 29.91
C SER A 134 7.88 -21.27 30.33
N ALA A 135 8.56 -21.55 31.44
CA ALA A 135 9.65 -20.71 31.97
C ALA A 135 10.92 -20.69 31.11
N VAL A 136 10.99 -21.50 30.04
CA VAL A 136 12.15 -21.62 29.16
C VAL A 136 11.80 -21.09 27.77
N PRO A 137 12.54 -20.11 27.23
CA PRO A 137 12.38 -19.66 25.84
C PRO A 137 12.66 -20.82 24.88
N HIS A 138 11.68 -21.17 24.02
CA HIS A 138 11.76 -22.35 23.15
C HIS A 138 12.98 -22.31 22.20
N GLN A 139 13.47 -21.10 21.87
CA GLN A 139 14.62 -20.89 20.99
C GLN A 139 15.94 -21.50 21.52
N GLN A 140 16.07 -21.77 22.82
CA GLN A 140 17.23 -22.49 23.37
C GLN A 140 17.14 -24.01 23.22
N GLN A 141 15.98 -24.54 22.86
CA GLN A 141 15.72 -25.97 22.77
C GLN A 141 15.85 -26.52 21.34
N CYS A 142 15.93 -25.64 20.34
CA CYS A 142 16.26 -26.00 18.97
C CYS A 142 17.66 -25.48 18.65
N HIS A 143 18.57 -26.36 18.23
CA HIS A 143 19.82 -25.94 17.59
C HIS A 143 19.50 -25.28 16.26
N VAL A 144 19.17 -23.99 16.29
CA VAL A 144 19.10 -23.17 15.08
C VAL A 144 20.54 -22.75 14.78
N SER A 145 21.22 -23.53 13.95
CA SER A 145 22.47 -23.08 13.32
C SER A 145 22.17 -21.77 12.58
N ASN A 146 22.88 -20.70 12.96
CA ASN A 146 22.76 -19.35 12.41
C ASN A 146 22.55 -19.35 10.88
N MET A 147 21.31 -19.13 10.45
CA MET A 147 20.96 -18.71 9.09
C MET A 147 20.12 -17.43 9.13
N SER A 148 20.42 -16.53 10.07
CA SER A 148 19.96 -15.14 9.98
C SER A 148 20.85 -14.39 8.98
N GLY A 149 20.71 -14.71 7.70
CA GLY A 149 21.08 -13.79 6.64
C GLY A 149 20.12 -12.59 6.62
N PRO A 150 20.55 -11.40 6.17
CA PRO A 150 19.75 -10.19 6.24
C PRO A 150 18.64 -10.22 5.18
N ALA A 151 17.49 -10.81 5.52
CA ALA A 151 16.36 -10.97 4.59
C ALA A 151 15.36 -9.79 4.60
N LEU A 152 15.65 -8.71 5.34
CA LEU A 152 14.79 -7.53 5.41
C LEU A 152 15.65 -6.25 5.36
N GLY A 153 16.28 -6.01 4.21
CA GLY A 153 16.88 -4.73 3.88
C GLY A 153 16.10 -4.07 2.76
N MET A 154 15.47 -2.93 3.03
CA MET A 154 14.99 -2.03 1.96
C MET A 154 16.16 -1.72 1.01
N PRO A 155 15.94 -1.51 -0.31
CA PRO A 155 17.04 -1.23 -1.23
C PRO A 155 17.87 -0.03 -0.73
N GLY A 156 19.15 -0.27 -0.40
CA GLY A 156 20.07 0.72 0.16
C GLY A 156 20.44 0.55 1.66
N GLN A 157 19.93 -0.47 2.34
CA GLN A 157 20.31 -0.79 3.71
C GLN A 157 21.71 -1.45 3.74
N LEU A 158 22.71 -0.72 4.27
CA LEU A 158 24.04 -1.27 4.51
C LEU A 158 23.95 -2.21 5.73
N ALA A 159 24.47 -3.43 5.61
CA ALA A 159 24.49 -4.37 6.72
C ALA A 159 25.18 -3.75 7.95
N ASN A 160 24.55 -3.86 9.13
CA ASN A 160 25.02 -3.37 10.44
C ASN A 160 24.98 -1.85 10.71
N GLU A 161 24.17 -1.07 10.01
CA GLU A 161 23.96 0.34 10.38
C GLU A 161 23.15 0.49 11.69
N SER A 162 23.56 1.44 12.53
CA SER A 162 22.80 1.78 13.73
C SER A 162 21.48 2.46 13.37
N LEU A 163 20.46 2.31 14.21
CA LEU A 163 19.17 3.00 14.04
C LEU A 163 19.33 4.52 13.95
N ALA A 164 20.34 5.08 14.62
CA ALA A 164 20.67 6.51 14.54
C ALA A 164 21.13 6.91 13.14
N ASN A 165 22.00 6.09 12.51
CA ASN A 165 22.47 6.32 11.13
C ASN A 165 21.32 6.18 10.13
N TYR A 166 20.41 5.23 10.35
CA TYR A 166 19.20 5.10 9.53
C TYR A 166 18.32 6.37 9.62
N LYS A 167 18.05 6.84 10.84
CA LYS A 167 17.26 8.06 11.09
C LYS A 167 17.89 9.30 10.43
N GLN A 168 19.21 9.44 10.53
CA GLN A 168 19.94 10.57 9.95
C GLN A 168 19.88 10.56 8.42
N ARG A 169 19.99 9.40 7.77
CA ARG A 169 19.86 9.31 6.30
C ARG A 169 18.44 9.63 5.85
N PHE A 170 17.43 9.14 6.56
CA PHE A 170 16.03 9.47 6.25
C PHE A 170 15.78 10.98 6.37
N GLN A 171 16.26 11.62 7.43
CA GLN A 171 16.19 13.07 7.58
C GLN A 171 16.94 13.82 6.47
N THR A 172 18.10 13.30 6.05
CA THR A 172 18.88 13.88 4.94
C THR A 172 18.13 13.77 3.62
N GLN A 173 17.48 12.62 3.35
CA GLN A 173 16.68 12.43 2.15
C GLN A 173 15.45 13.34 2.11
N LEU A 174 14.77 13.52 3.24
CA LEU A 174 13.67 14.47 3.35
C LEU A 174 14.14 15.90 3.04
N ALA A 175 15.26 16.34 3.61
CA ALA A 175 15.81 17.67 3.34
C ALA A 175 16.19 17.87 1.86
N LEU A 176 16.64 16.81 1.17
CA LEU A 176 16.93 16.87 -0.27
C LEU A 176 15.65 17.00 -1.12
N ILE A 177 14.58 16.31 -0.74
CA ILE A 177 13.28 16.42 -1.41
C ILE A 177 12.73 17.83 -1.24
N GLU A 178 12.73 18.35 -0.01
CA GLU A 178 12.29 19.72 0.28
C GLU A 178 13.10 20.76 -0.51
N ALA A 179 14.41 20.57 -0.62
CA ALA A 179 15.27 21.47 -1.40
C ALA A 179 14.97 21.43 -2.91
N GLU A 180 14.64 20.26 -3.45
CA GLU A 180 14.24 20.11 -4.86
C GLU A 180 12.86 20.73 -5.12
N GLU A 181 11.90 20.57 -4.21
CA GLU A 181 10.59 21.23 -4.28
C GLU A 181 10.74 22.76 -4.29
N GLN A 182 11.57 23.32 -3.40
CA GLN A 182 11.86 24.75 -3.40
C GLN A 182 12.50 25.21 -4.71
N ARG A 183 13.38 24.41 -5.31
CA ARG A 183 13.98 24.71 -6.62
C ARG A 183 12.93 24.71 -7.73
N GLN A 184 12.01 23.75 -7.72
CA GLN A 184 10.92 23.67 -8.70
C GLN A 184 9.98 24.87 -8.59
N LEU A 185 9.57 25.22 -7.36
CA LEU A 185 8.74 26.41 -7.11
C LEU A 185 9.43 27.71 -7.56
N ALA A 186 10.73 27.84 -7.31
CA ALA A 186 11.50 28.99 -7.78
C ALA A 186 11.60 29.04 -9.31
N ALA A 187 11.78 27.90 -9.98
CA ALA A 187 11.80 27.81 -11.43
C ALA A 187 10.44 28.16 -12.06
N GLU A 188 9.34 27.68 -11.46
CA GLU A 188 7.99 28.02 -11.89
C GLU A 188 7.68 29.51 -11.71
N ALA A 189 8.07 30.10 -10.57
CA ALA A 189 7.94 31.53 -10.33
C ALA A 189 8.74 32.37 -11.35
N ALA A 190 9.96 31.94 -11.68
CA ALA A 190 10.78 32.60 -12.69
C ALA A 190 10.17 32.50 -14.10
N HIS A 191 9.57 31.36 -14.45
CA HIS A 191 8.85 31.18 -15.71
C HIS A 191 7.66 32.14 -15.82
N LEU A 192 6.83 32.22 -14.77
CA LEU A 192 5.68 33.14 -14.73
C LEU A 192 6.10 34.60 -14.85
N GLN A 193 7.21 35.00 -14.21
CA GLN A 193 7.75 36.35 -14.34
C GLN A 193 8.22 36.65 -15.76
N ALA A 194 8.89 35.71 -16.42
CA ALA A 194 9.33 35.86 -17.81
C ALA A 194 8.14 35.99 -18.77
N GLU A 195 7.09 35.20 -18.58
CA GLU A 195 5.87 35.26 -19.38
C GLU A 195 5.12 36.59 -19.19
N ALA A 196 5.03 37.08 -17.95
CA ALA A 196 4.46 38.39 -17.65
C ALA A 196 5.27 39.54 -18.29
N ALA A 197 6.60 39.48 -18.24
CA ALA A 197 7.48 40.46 -18.86
C ALA A 197 7.34 40.47 -20.40
N ALA A 198 7.30 39.29 -21.03
CA ALA A 198 7.08 39.16 -22.47
C ALA A 198 5.70 39.69 -22.90
N THR A 199 4.68 39.45 -22.08
CA THR A 199 3.33 39.98 -22.31
C THR A 199 3.30 41.51 -22.22
N ALA A 200 3.99 42.09 -21.23
CA ALA A 200 4.11 43.53 -21.08
C ALA A 200 4.86 44.19 -22.25
N GLU A 201 5.94 43.58 -22.72
CA GLU A 201 6.70 44.07 -23.89
C GLU A 201 5.84 44.05 -25.16
N LYS A 202 5.10 42.96 -25.40
CA LYS A 202 4.16 42.85 -26.53
C LYS A 202 3.08 43.94 -26.49
N GLN A 203 2.52 44.22 -25.32
CA GLN A 203 1.54 45.30 -25.15
C GLN A 203 2.15 46.68 -25.44
N ARG A 204 3.41 46.91 -25.03
CA ARG A 204 4.11 48.17 -25.32
C ARG A 204 4.32 48.38 -26.82
N LEU A 205 4.81 47.36 -27.52
CA LEU A 205 4.99 47.40 -28.97
C LEU A 205 3.66 47.60 -29.71
N GLN A 206 2.59 46.97 -29.24
CA GLN A 206 1.25 47.16 -29.81
C GLN A 206 0.78 48.61 -29.62
N ALA A 207 0.94 49.19 -28.43
CA ALA A 207 0.55 50.57 -28.16
C ALA A 207 1.32 51.60 -29.00
N GLU A 208 2.62 51.35 -29.24
CA GLU A 208 3.47 52.17 -30.11
C GLU A 208 3.01 52.11 -31.57
N ALA A 209 2.74 50.90 -32.09
CA ALA A 209 2.21 50.70 -33.44
C ALA A 209 0.83 51.37 -33.64
N ASP A 210 -0.05 51.28 -32.64
CA ASP A 210 -1.37 51.92 -32.68
C ASP A 210 -1.28 53.46 -32.63
N ALA A 211 -0.31 54.00 -31.89
CA ALA A 211 -0.03 55.44 -31.84
C ALA A 211 0.48 55.95 -33.20
N ASP A 212 1.42 55.24 -33.82
CA ASP A 212 1.96 55.56 -35.15
C ASP A 212 0.87 55.50 -36.23
N ALA A 213 0.03 54.46 -36.20
CA ALA A 213 -1.10 54.33 -37.12
C ALA A 213 -2.09 55.51 -36.97
N LYS A 214 -2.32 55.98 -35.74
CA LYS A 214 -3.19 57.13 -35.46
C LYS A 214 -2.56 58.46 -35.88
N ALA A 215 -1.24 58.61 -35.77
CA ALA A 215 -0.51 59.80 -36.25
C ALA A 215 -0.62 59.93 -37.78
N ARG A 216 -0.34 58.84 -38.52
CA ARG A 216 -0.46 58.82 -39.99
C ARG A 216 -1.86 59.13 -40.49
N ARG A 217 -2.92 58.75 -39.76
CA ARG A 217 -4.31 59.07 -40.08
C ARG A 217 -4.69 60.54 -39.91
N LYS A 218 -3.91 61.33 -39.16
CA LYS A 218 -4.18 62.76 -38.95
C LYS A 218 -3.44 63.67 -39.94
N GLU A 219 -2.46 63.12 -40.66
CA GLU A 219 -1.64 63.85 -41.65
C GLU A 219 -2.16 63.69 -43.10
N ALA A 220 -3.21 62.89 -43.30
CA ALA A 220 -3.91 62.67 -44.58
C ALA A 220 -5.30 63.31 -44.55
#